data_AF-A0A2R5LLF8-F1
#
_entry.id   AF-A0A2R5LLF8-F1
#
_cell.length_a   1.000
_cell.length_b   1.000
_cell.length_c   1.000
_cell.angle_alpha   90.00
_cell.angle_beta   90.00
_cell.angle_gamma   90.00
#
_symmetry.space_group_name_H-M   'P 1'
#
loop_
_entity.id
_entity.type
_entity.pdbx_description
1 polymer ?
#
loop_
_entity_poly.entity_id
_entity_poly.type
_entity_poly.pdbx_seq_one_letter_code
_entity_poly.pdbx_strand_id
1 'polypeptide(L)'
;ISSPSLRTFVIKSKGCYKYCKNIYKLPPRNEYATSTGPKAALAEAVKVAEENTEATVPCPQAQALDSDVLDTHPNVKTGAIDSSPPLLFLRQSGKVVDLAGLSKDAKEFSLLHLRSEGNLVDLQPTHAAQSRREEPHPTASGPQWHRREIQLSRLPHYYMALSKIRLTALVVTTTVAGYAMAPGLLDPTVLLYATVGTALTSCAANAINQFLEVPYDSQMNRTKNRVLVRGILSPLHAFSFAVVSGTLGVSMLCGGVNGLTGALGAANLLLYTCCYTPLKRCSIVNTWVGSVVGAIPPMMGWAACTGYLDLGACVLGAILYSWQFPHFNALSWNLRPDYSRAGYRMMSVTHPALCRITALRHSVALLALCSVAAPLSGLTTWTFAVGSAPLNAYLVHRAWRFYSDADSASSRALFRLSLVYLPALILLMYVAKDRSKKKSTATKAKII
;
A
#
# COMPACT_ATOMS: atom_id res chain seq x y z
N ILE A 1 21.85 27.07 9.65
CA ILE A 1 21.25 28.17 8.87
C ILE A 1 20.93 27.62 7.49
N SER A 2 19.64 27.58 7.18
CA SER A 2 19.01 26.95 6.01
C SER A 2 19.48 27.55 4.69
N SER A 3 19.92 26.71 3.76
CA SER A 3 20.13 27.08 2.36
C SER A 3 18.76 27.31 1.68
N PRO A 4 18.49 28.47 1.07
CA PRO A 4 17.25 28.71 0.34
C PRO A 4 17.33 27.99 -1.02
N SER A 5 16.28 27.24 -1.31
CA SER A 5 16.06 26.52 -2.57
C SER A 5 16.07 27.47 -3.77
N LEU A 6 17.14 27.45 -4.55
CA LEU A 6 17.20 28.07 -5.88
C LEU A 6 16.32 27.28 -6.86
N ARG A 7 15.37 27.96 -7.52
CA ARG A 7 14.64 27.43 -8.68
C ARG A 7 14.90 28.35 -9.88
N THR A 8 15.62 27.83 -10.86
CA THR A 8 15.89 28.51 -12.13
C THR A 8 14.68 28.30 -13.06
N PHE A 9 14.17 29.37 -13.65
CA PHE A 9 13.14 29.31 -14.70
C PHE A 9 13.75 29.74 -16.03
N VAL A 10 13.51 28.98 -17.08
CA VAL A 10 13.88 29.33 -18.46
C VAL A 10 12.58 29.65 -19.20
N ILE A 11 12.41 30.89 -19.63
CA ILE A 11 11.26 31.32 -20.43
C ILE A 11 11.70 31.26 -21.90
N LYS A 12 11.01 30.45 -22.70
CA LYS A 12 11.22 30.39 -24.15
C LYS A 12 10.16 31.26 -24.83
N SER A 13 10.60 32.28 -25.55
CA SER A 13 9.70 33.11 -26.37
C SER A 13 9.37 32.36 -27.67
N LYS A 14 8.08 32.40 -28.02
CA LYS A 14 7.39 31.87 -29.22
C LYS A 14 6.96 30.39 -29.20
N GLY A 15 5.64 30.23 -29.02
CA GLY A 15 4.84 29.13 -29.58
C GLY A 15 4.77 27.84 -28.76
N CYS A 16 3.55 27.47 -28.35
CA CYS A 16 3.14 26.21 -27.71
C CYS A 16 3.43 26.06 -26.20
N TYR A 17 2.36 26.20 -25.40
CA TYR A 17 2.31 25.68 -24.03
C TYR A 17 2.23 24.15 -24.07
N LYS A 18 3.23 23.47 -23.48
CA LYS A 18 3.09 22.08 -23.02
C LYS A 18 3.26 22.05 -21.52
N TYR A 19 2.17 21.80 -20.80
CA TYR A 19 2.21 21.29 -19.43
C TYR A 19 2.90 19.92 -19.44
N CYS A 20 4.07 19.79 -18.78
CA CYS A 20 4.62 18.47 -18.47
C CYS A 20 4.38 18.14 -17.00
N LYS A 21 3.26 17.45 -16.78
CA LYS A 21 3.07 16.47 -15.70
C LYS A 21 4.23 15.47 -15.74
N ASN A 22 4.68 15.03 -14.56
CA ASN A 22 5.62 13.91 -14.41
C ASN A 22 5.20 12.71 -15.27
N ILE A 23 5.94 12.42 -16.34
CA ILE A 23 5.84 11.17 -17.12
C ILE A 23 7.16 10.44 -16.94
N TYR A 24 7.10 9.26 -16.33
CA TYR A 24 8.18 8.29 -16.37
C TYR A 24 8.34 7.80 -17.82
N LYS A 25 9.50 8.07 -18.42
CA LYS A 25 9.90 7.49 -19.71
C LYS A 25 10.38 6.07 -19.47
N LEU A 26 9.72 5.07 -20.08
CA LEU A 26 10.27 3.72 -20.22
C LEU A 26 11.59 3.77 -21.04
N PRO A 27 12.57 2.89 -20.79
CA PRO A 27 13.87 2.94 -21.45
C PRO A 27 13.78 2.48 -22.92
N PRO A 28 14.71 2.91 -23.80
CA PRO A 28 14.72 2.51 -25.20
C PRO A 28 15.20 1.05 -25.34
N ARG A 29 14.54 0.30 -26.21
CA ARG A 29 15.05 -0.95 -26.79
C ARG A 29 16.17 -0.60 -27.77
N ASN A 30 17.40 -1.04 -27.51
CA ASN A 30 18.40 -1.19 -28.56
C ASN A 30 18.56 -2.68 -28.91
N GLU A 31 18.15 -2.97 -30.13
CA GLU A 31 18.80 -3.83 -31.13
C GLU A 31 19.77 -4.91 -30.63
N TYR A 32 19.33 -6.18 -30.75
CA TYR A 32 20.16 -7.19 -31.37
C TYR A 32 19.72 -7.29 -32.83
N ALA A 33 20.56 -6.79 -33.73
CA ALA A 33 20.50 -7.15 -35.14
C ALA A 33 21.10 -8.55 -35.29
N THR A 34 20.33 -9.52 -35.78
CA THR A 34 20.77 -10.47 -36.81
C THR A 34 19.57 -11.14 -37.48
N SER A 35 19.63 -11.11 -38.81
CA SER A 35 18.92 -11.88 -39.84
C SER A 35 17.40 -11.71 -40.08
N THR A 36 17.14 -11.18 -41.29
CA THR A 36 16.05 -11.46 -42.24
C THR A 36 14.70 -10.74 -42.12
N GLY A 37 14.58 -9.66 -42.92
CA GLY A 37 13.50 -9.47 -43.91
C GLY A 37 12.12 -8.95 -43.46
N PRO A 38 11.80 -7.66 -43.68
CA PRO A 38 10.48 -7.08 -43.44
C PRO A 38 9.76 -6.73 -44.75
N LYS A 39 8.45 -7.05 -44.89
CA LYS A 39 7.49 -6.19 -45.64
C LYS A 39 6.00 -6.59 -45.64
N ALA A 40 5.57 -7.71 -45.07
CA ALA A 40 4.15 -8.11 -45.16
C ALA A 40 3.30 -7.94 -43.88
N ALA A 41 3.89 -7.87 -42.68
CA ALA A 41 3.11 -7.95 -41.43
C ALA A 41 2.72 -6.59 -40.79
N LEU A 42 3.26 -5.47 -41.27
CA LEU A 42 2.98 -4.13 -40.70
C LEU A 42 1.80 -3.41 -41.39
N ALA A 43 1.35 -3.90 -42.55
CA ALA A 43 0.24 -3.30 -43.29
C ALA A 43 -1.16 -3.72 -42.77
N GLU A 44 -1.26 -4.84 -42.05
CA GLU A 44 -2.55 -5.37 -41.56
C GLU A 44 -2.99 -4.72 -40.24
N ALA A 45 -2.05 -4.29 -39.38
CA ALA A 45 -2.35 -3.82 -38.03
C ALA A 45 -2.81 -2.35 -37.95
N VAL A 46 -2.54 -1.55 -38.99
CA VAL A 46 -2.95 -0.14 -39.04
C VAL A 46 -4.39 0.00 -39.54
N LYS A 47 -4.91 -0.98 -40.31
CA LYS A 47 -6.24 -0.90 -40.93
C LYS A 47 -7.41 -1.22 -39.98
N VAL A 48 -7.16 -1.86 -38.84
CA VAL A 48 -8.22 -2.27 -37.89
C VAL A 48 -8.55 -1.19 -36.85
N ALA A 49 -7.72 -0.14 -36.73
CA ALA A 49 -7.91 0.91 -35.71
C ALA A 49 -8.63 2.17 -36.22
N GLU A 50 -8.87 2.30 -37.53
CA GLU A 50 -9.49 3.51 -38.12
C GLU A 50 -11.00 3.40 -38.37
N GLU A 51 -11.66 2.26 -38.12
CA GLU A 51 -13.02 2.02 -38.66
C GLU A 51 -14.18 2.01 -37.65
N ASN A 52 -14.05 2.55 -36.42
CA ASN A 52 -15.21 2.66 -35.51
C ASN A 52 -15.21 3.96 -34.69
N THR A 53 -15.45 5.09 -35.37
CA THR A 53 -15.85 6.35 -34.75
C THR A 53 -17.05 6.92 -35.49
N GLU A 54 -18.27 6.68 -35.00
CA GLU A 54 -19.42 7.56 -35.26
C GLU A 54 -20.54 7.38 -34.20
N ALA A 55 -21.07 8.52 -33.74
CA ALA A 55 -22.31 8.81 -33.00
C ALA A 55 -22.50 8.33 -31.52
N THR A 56 -22.43 9.20 -30.48
CA THR A 56 -23.47 10.04 -29.81
C THR A 56 -24.74 9.27 -29.31
N VAL A 57 -25.32 9.38 -28.09
CA VAL A 57 -25.63 10.49 -27.13
C VAL A 57 -25.96 9.92 -25.68
N PRO A 58 -26.58 10.60 -24.65
CA PRO A 58 -25.96 11.16 -23.41
C PRO A 58 -26.62 10.75 -22.05
N CYS A 59 -26.11 11.27 -20.90
CA CYS A 59 -26.85 11.92 -19.75
C CYS A 59 -25.98 11.94 -18.45
N PRO A 60 -26.35 12.66 -17.37
CA PRO A 60 -26.78 14.05 -17.21
C PRO A 60 -25.97 14.82 -16.13
N GLN A 61 -26.27 16.11 -16.07
CA GLN A 61 -25.81 17.19 -15.19
C GLN A 61 -25.58 16.86 -13.70
N ALA A 62 -24.51 17.44 -13.13
CA ALA A 62 -24.51 18.02 -11.79
C ALA A 62 -23.57 19.24 -11.72
N GLN A 63 -24.22 20.39 -11.52
CA GLN A 63 -23.73 21.76 -11.26
C GLN A 63 -22.73 21.85 -10.09
N ALA A 64 -22.00 22.92 -9.81
CA ALA A 64 -21.40 24.07 -10.51
C ALA A 64 -20.63 24.77 -9.37
N LEU A 65 -19.37 25.16 -9.57
CA LEU A 65 -18.65 26.09 -8.69
C LEU A 65 -17.59 26.80 -9.54
N ASP A 66 -18.05 27.94 -10.07
CA ASP A 66 -17.37 29.10 -10.67
C ASP A 66 -16.10 28.87 -11.49
N SER A 67 -16.35 28.74 -12.79
CA SER A 67 -15.42 29.06 -13.86
C SER A 67 -15.94 30.29 -14.61
N ASP A 68 -15.42 31.48 -14.32
CA ASP A 68 -15.59 32.62 -15.23
C ASP A 68 -14.49 32.54 -16.31
N VAL A 69 -14.89 32.01 -17.46
CA VAL A 69 -14.23 32.15 -18.75
C VAL A 69 -14.97 33.25 -19.50
N LEU A 70 -14.18 34.13 -20.12
CA LEU A 70 -14.52 35.07 -21.19
C LEU A 70 -15.89 34.92 -21.86
N ASP A 71 -16.70 35.98 -21.80
CA ASP A 71 -17.66 36.29 -22.85
C ASP A 71 -16.93 36.84 -24.08
N THR A 72 -17.10 36.16 -25.22
CA THR A 72 -16.79 36.66 -26.55
C THR A 72 -18.04 37.32 -27.15
N HIS A 73 -18.03 38.65 -27.33
CA HIS A 73 -18.98 39.31 -28.20
C HIS A 73 -18.55 39.18 -29.69
N PRO A 74 -19.46 38.84 -30.61
CA PRO A 74 -19.21 38.87 -32.05
C PRO A 74 -19.46 40.29 -32.60
N ASN A 75 -18.73 40.66 -33.65
CA ASN A 75 -18.75 41.95 -34.37
C ASN A 75 -17.86 43.07 -33.83
N VAL A 76 -16.55 43.02 -34.13
CA VAL A 76 -15.80 44.24 -34.47
C VAL A 76 -14.84 43.93 -35.62
N LYS A 77 -14.91 44.80 -36.63
CA LYS A 77 -14.15 44.77 -37.87
C LYS A 77 -12.64 44.90 -37.61
N THR A 78 -11.87 44.30 -38.50
CA THR A 78 -10.45 44.55 -38.77
C THR A 78 -9.99 45.98 -38.46
N GLY A 79 -9.01 46.13 -37.56
CA GLY A 79 -8.26 47.38 -37.37
C GLY A 79 -7.52 47.45 -36.04
N ALA A 80 -6.19 47.62 -36.11
CA ALA A 80 -5.24 47.89 -35.03
C ALA A 80 -4.93 46.74 -34.04
N ILE A 81 -3.72 46.19 -34.14
CA ILE A 81 -3.09 45.31 -33.15
C ILE A 81 -2.70 46.20 -31.96
N ASP A 82 -3.48 46.16 -30.89
CA ASP A 82 -3.14 46.84 -29.65
C ASP A 82 -1.92 46.17 -29.01
N SER A 83 -0.89 46.97 -28.73
CA SER A 83 0.47 46.54 -28.42
C SER A 83 0.74 46.56 -26.92
N SER A 84 -0.07 45.82 -26.16
CA SER A 84 0.11 45.69 -24.71
C SER A 84 1.10 44.55 -24.38
N PRO A 85 2.12 44.79 -23.52
CA PRO A 85 3.13 43.79 -23.17
C PRO A 85 2.58 42.66 -22.27
N PRO A 86 3.17 41.45 -22.28
CA PRO A 86 2.68 40.34 -21.47
C PRO A 86 2.94 40.60 -19.98
N LEU A 87 1.89 40.59 -19.16
CA LEU A 87 1.99 40.71 -17.69
C LEU A 87 2.18 39.34 -17.04
N LEU A 88 3.04 39.25 -16.03
CA LEU A 88 3.31 38.00 -15.29
C LEU A 88 2.84 38.12 -13.84
N PHE A 89 1.88 37.27 -13.44
CA PHE A 89 1.28 37.27 -12.10
C PHE A 89 1.95 36.22 -11.19
N LEU A 90 2.54 36.66 -10.09
CA LEU A 90 3.15 35.78 -9.09
C LEU A 90 2.17 35.47 -7.96
N ARG A 91 1.52 34.30 -8.05
CA ARG A 91 0.40 33.86 -7.17
C ARG A 91 0.72 33.84 -5.67
N GLN A 92 1.99 33.78 -5.26
CA GLN A 92 2.37 33.75 -3.83
C GLN A 92 2.65 35.13 -3.23
N SER A 93 2.88 36.17 -4.03
CA SER A 93 3.21 37.52 -3.55
C SER A 93 2.19 38.59 -3.94
N GLY A 94 1.23 38.28 -4.83
CA GLY A 94 0.18 39.20 -5.25
C GLY A 94 0.65 40.38 -6.10
N LYS A 95 1.93 40.42 -6.49
CA LYS A 95 2.50 41.49 -7.32
C LYS A 95 2.38 41.19 -8.82
N VAL A 96 2.08 42.24 -9.58
CA VAL A 96 2.07 42.26 -11.04
C VAL A 96 3.40 42.83 -11.51
N VAL A 97 4.10 42.13 -12.40
CA VAL A 97 5.36 42.60 -12.96
C VAL A 97 5.18 42.88 -14.44
N ASP A 98 5.47 44.12 -14.84
CA ASP A 98 5.39 44.61 -16.21
C ASP A 98 6.67 44.24 -16.97
N LEU A 99 6.51 43.57 -18.12
CA LEU A 99 7.62 43.13 -18.98
C LEU A 99 7.89 44.10 -20.14
N ALA A 100 7.25 45.29 -20.17
CA ALA A 100 7.39 46.31 -21.22
C ALA A 100 8.83 46.74 -21.53
N GLY A 101 9.76 46.61 -20.57
CA GLY A 101 11.14 47.08 -20.70
C GLY A 101 12.16 46.07 -21.26
N LEU A 102 11.76 44.82 -21.55
CA LEU A 102 12.67 43.84 -22.15
C LEU A 102 12.80 44.14 -23.65
N SER A 103 13.91 44.79 -24.01
CA SER A 103 14.27 45.19 -25.37
C SER A 103 13.90 44.15 -26.43
N LYS A 104 13.26 44.62 -27.51
CA LYS A 104 12.83 43.82 -28.69
C LYS A 104 13.99 43.18 -29.47
N ASP A 105 15.25 43.40 -29.07
CA ASP A 105 16.45 42.91 -29.77
C ASP A 105 17.18 41.73 -29.09
N ALA A 106 16.57 41.07 -28.10
CA ALA A 106 17.16 39.88 -27.48
C ALA A 106 17.07 38.65 -28.42
N LYS A 107 18.07 38.50 -29.31
CA LYS A 107 18.34 37.24 -30.03
C LYS A 107 18.97 36.15 -29.14
N GLU A 108 19.25 36.43 -27.87
CA GLU A 108 19.83 35.46 -26.94
C GLU A 108 19.12 35.47 -25.58
N PHE A 109 19.13 34.31 -24.93
CA PHE A 109 18.43 34.00 -23.68
C PHE A 109 18.78 34.97 -22.53
N SER A 110 17.81 35.72 -22.03
CA SER A 110 17.95 36.48 -20.78
C SER A 110 17.56 35.60 -19.57
N LEU A 111 18.52 35.35 -18.67
CA LEU A 111 18.30 34.67 -17.39
C LEU A 111 17.91 35.71 -16.33
N LEU A 112 16.61 35.82 -16.04
CA LEU A 112 16.11 36.74 -15.00
C LEU A 112 16.13 36.05 -13.63
N HIS A 113 16.71 36.71 -12.62
CA HIS A 113 16.72 36.22 -11.24
C HIS A 113 15.82 37.09 -10.36
N LEU A 114 14.91 36.47 -9.60
CA LEU A 114 14.09 37.12 -8.58
C LEU A 114 14.80 37.06 -7.23
N ARG A 115 15.22 38.22 -6.69
CA ARG A 115 15.64 38.31 -5.29
C ARG A 115 14.42 38.23 -4.38
N SER A 116 14.63 37.79 -3.13
CA SER A 116 13.61 37.65 -2.08
C SER A 116 12.78 38.92 -1.82
N GLU A 117 13.24 40.09 -2.29
CA GLU A 117 12.59 41.40 -2.08
C GLU A 117 11.76 41.87 -3.29
N GLY A 118 11.73 41.11 -4.40
CA GLY A 118 10.83 41.38 -5.53
C GLY A 118 11.34 42.37 -6.59
N ASN A 119 12.61 42.77 -6.56
CA ASN A 119 13.23 43.51 -7.67
C ASN A 119 13.86 42.55 -8.70
N LEU A 120 13.62 42.83 -9.97
CA LEU A 120 14.29 42.19 -11.11
C LEU A 120 15.60 42.93 -11.38
N VAL A 121 16.71 42.19 -11.50
CA VAL A 121 18.00 42.74 -11.92
C VAL A 121 18.38 42.05 -13.23
N ASP A 122 18.59 42.85 -14.28
CA ASP A 122 19.13 42.38 -15.56
C ASP A 122 20.64 42.22 -15.42
N LEU A 123 21.13 40.99 -15.61
CA LEU A 123 22.56 40.73 -15.62
C LEU A 123 23.05 40.94 -17.06
N GLN A 124 23.52 42.16 -17.36
CA GLN A 124 24.14 42.44 -18.65
C GLN A 124 25.33 41.49 -18.91
N PRO A 125 25.51 41.02 -20.16
CA PRO A 125 26.60 40.13 -20.52
C PRO A 125 27.88 40.94 -20.79
N THR A 126 28.41 41.65 -19.80
CA THR A 126 29.60 42.50 -19.99
C THR A 126 30.67 42.28 -18.93
N HIS A 127 30.92 41.04 -18.53
CA HIS A 127 32.19 40.65 -17.87
C HIS A 127 32.56 39.16 -18.08
N ALA A 128 32.06 38.52 -19.14
CA ALA A 128 32.27 37.08 -19.37
C ALA A 128 33.35 36.73 -20.40
N ALA A 129 34.12 37.69 -20.92
CA ALA A 129 35.06 37.47 -22.02
C ALA A 129 36.55 37.44 -21.63
N GLN A 130 36.91 37.50 -20.35
CA GLN A 130 38.32 37.40 -19.92
C GLN A 130 38.55 36.18 -19.02
N SER A 131 39.34 35.25 -19.57
CA SER A 131 39.93 34.06 -18.93
C SER A 131 38.97 33.11 -18.22
N ARG A 132 38.06 32.47 -18.96
CA ARG A 132 37.70 31.10 -18.59
C ARG A 132 38.64 30.18 -19.36
N ARG A 133 39.70 29.72 -18.68
CA ARG A 133 40.30 28.43 -19.06
C ARG A 133 39.12 27.48 -19.23
N GLU A 134 39.04 26.79 -20.36
CA GLU A 134 38.18 25.63 -20.48
C GLU A 134 38.65 24.64 -19.42
N GLU A 135 38.12 24.78 -18.19
CA GLU A 135 38.03 23.63 -17.32
C GLU A 135 37.15 22.64 -18.09
N PRO A 136 37.62 21.40 -18.28
CA PRO A 136 36.83 20.41 -18.98
C PRO A 136 35.48 20.33 -18.26
N HIS A 137 34.42 20.77 -18.96
CA HIS A 137 33.06 20.51 -18.53
C HIS A 137 33.02 19.02 -18.18
N PRO A 138 32.68 18.62 -16.94
CA PRO A 138 32.53 17.21 -16.64
C PRO A 138 31.46 16.74 -17.60
N THR A 139 31.88 15.96 -18.60
CA THR A 139 30.98 15.27 -19.51
C THR A 139 29.97 14.61 -18.60
N ALA A 140 28.71 15.04 -18.68
CA ALA A 140 27.65 14.49 -17.86
C ALA A 140 27.59 13.01 -18.23
N SER A 141 28.31 12.19 -17.47
CA SER A 141 28.47 10.79 -17.75
C SER A 141 27.05 10.24 -17.80
N GLY A 142 26.68 9.62 -18.92
CA GLY A 142 25.38 8.98 -19.07
C GLY A 142 25.09 8.06 -17.88
N PRO A 143 23.83 7.66 -17.65
CA PRO A 143 23.45 6.86 -16.49
C PRO A 143 24.45 5.71 -16.26
N GLN A 144 25.26 5.84 -15.20
CA GLN A 144 26.31 4.88 -14.91
C GLN A 144 25.67 3.63 -14.32
N TRP A 145 25.67 2.54 -15.09
CA TRP A 145 25.17 1.25 -14.65
C TRP A 145 26.13 0.63 -13.64
N HIS A 146 25.78 0.72 -12.36
CA HIS A 146 26.52 0.05 -11.31
C HIS A 146 26.00 -1.38 -11.18
N ARG A 147 26.82 -2.38 -11.55
CA ARG A 147 26.55 -3.78 -11.19
C ARG A 147 26.59 -3.86 -9.67
N ARG A 148 25.44 -4.12 -9.05
CA ARG A 148 25.38 -4.36 -7.61
C ARG A 148 25.67 -5.83 -7.35
N GLU A 149 26.80 -6.09 -6.72
CA GLU A 149 27.12 -7.42 -6.22
C GLU A 149 26.31 -7.71 -4.96
N ILE A 150 25.66 -8.87 -4.94
CA ILE A 150 24.92 -9.34 -3.77
C ILE A 150 25.95 -9.84 -2.75
N GLN A 151 26.12 -9.12 -1.66
CA GLN A 151 26.92 -9.59 -0.52
C GLN A 151 26.22 -10.79 0.12
N LEU A 152 26.75 -12.00 -0.12
CA LEU A 152 26.21 -13.27 0.39
C LEU A 152 26.02 -13.27 1.91
N SER A 153 26.94 -12.64 2.65
CA SER A 153 26.86 -12.52 4.12
C SER A 153 25.63 -11.74 4.60
N ARG A 154 25.07 -10.85 3.78
CA ARG A 154 23.86 -10.06 4.10
C ARG A 154 22.57 -10.68 3.56
N LEU A 155 22.66 -11.78 2.82
CA LEU A 155 21.51 -12.43 2.21
C LEU A 155 20.42 -12.84 3.22
N PRO A 156 20.74 -13.40 4.41
CA PRO A 156 19.72 -13.71 5.41
C PRO A 156 18.94 -12.48 5.86
N HIS A 157 19.62 -11.35 6.04
CA HIS A 157 18.97 -10.10 6.41
C HIS A 157 18.01 -9.61 5.31
N TYR A 158 18.39 -9.76 4.04
CA TYR A 158 17.51 -9.41 2.91
C TYR A 158 16.31 -10.34 2.83
N TYR A 159 16.45 -11.64 3.10
CA TYR A 159 15.31 -12.56 3.19
C TYR A 159 14.39 -12.25 4.37
N MET A 160 14.93 -11.91 5.55
CA MET A 160 14.12 -11.48 6.69
C MET A 160 13.32 -10.20 6.39
N ALA A 161 13.91 -9.27 5.63
CA ALA A 161 13.24 -8.07 5.17
C ALA A 161 12.19 -8.36 4.07
N LEU A 162 12.48 -9.27 3.14
CA LEU A 162 11.57 -9.69 2.07
C LEU A 162 10.34 -10.42 2.63
N SER A 163 10.55 -11.32 3.58
CA SER A 163 9.50 -12.10 4.26
C SER A 163 8.70 -11.30 5.29
N LYS A 164 9.14 -10.07 5.60
CA LYS A 164 8.63 -9.26 6.72
C LYS A 164 8.56 -10.10 8.01
N ILE A 165 9.72 -10.61 8.46
CA ILE A 165 9.80 -11.64 9.51
C ILE A 165 8.99 -11.33 10.78
N ARG A 166 8.91 -10.06 11.21
CA ARG A 166 8.11 -9.65 12.38
C ARG A 166 6.61 -9.83 12.17
N LEU A 167 6.12 -9.54 10.96
CA LEU A 167 4.73 -9.76 10.59
C LEU A 167 4.46 -11.27 10.45
N THR A 168 5.36 -11.99 9.81
CA THR A 168 5.26 -13.46 9.67
C THR A 168 5.26 -14.14 11.05
N ALA A 169 6.08 -13.69 12.00
CA ALA A 169 6.06 -14.19 13.37
C ALA A 169 4.69 -13.98 14.03
N LEU A 170 4.08 -12.80 13.87
CA LEU A 170 2.74 -12.54 14.40
C LEU A 170 1.68 -13.48 13.80
N VAL A 171 1.73 -13.71 12.48
CA VAL A 171 0.84 -14.67 11.79
C VAL A 171 1.00 -16.07 12.37
N VAL A 172 2.25 -16.53 12.48
CA VAL A 172 2.56 -17.84 13.06
C VAL A 172 2.09 -17.93 14.52
N THR A 173 2.27 -16.89 15.33
CA THR A 173 1.75 -16.86 16.71
C THR A 173 0.22 -17.01 16.75
N THR A 174 -0.52 -16.38 15.83
CA THR A 174 -1.98 -16.56 15.77
C THR A 174 -2.39 -17.98 15.36
N THR A 175 -1.62 -18.63 14.48
CA THR A 175 -1.82 -20.04 14.15
C THR A 175 -1.54 -20.95 15.34
N VAL A 176 -0.42 -20.74 16.04
CA VAL A 176 -0.09 -21.50 17.26
C VAL A 176 -1.15 -21.29 18.34
N ALA A 177 -1.67 -20.07 18.50
CA ALA A 177 -2.77 -19.79 19.42
C ALA A 177 -4.04 -20.55 19.03
N GLY A 178 -4.38 -20.62 17.75
CA GLY A 178 -5.50 -21.42 17.25
C GLY A 178 -5.35 -22.92 17.54
N TYR A 179 -4.16 -23.47 17.30
CA TYR A 179 -3.82 -24.85 17.64
C TYR A 179 -3.94 -25.11 19.16
N ALA A 180 -3.44 -24.19 19.97
CA ALA A 180 -3.51 -24.27 21.42
C ALA A 180 -4.94 -24.15 21.96
N MET A 181 -5.84 -23.42 21.28
CA MET A 181 -7.24 -23.24 21.68
C MET A 181 -8.13 -24.42 21.25
N ALA A 182 -7.74 -25.19 20.25
CA ALA A 182 -8.52 -26.32 19.76
C ALA A 182 -8.77 -27.42 20.82
N PRO A 183 -9.91 -28.13 20.74
CA PRO A 183 -10.22 -29.27 21.58
C PRO A 183 -9.54 -30.53 21.03
N GLY A 184 -8.24 -30.67 21.28
CA GLY A 184 -7.48 -31.85 20.87
C GLY A 184 -6.25 -32.10 21.75
N LEU A 185 -5.55 -33.20 21.45
CA LEU A 185 -4.22 -33.45 22.01
C LEU A 185 -3.21 -32.62 21.22
N LEU A 186 -2.24 -32.05 21.95
CA LEU A 186 -1.16 -31.30 21.34
C LEU A 186 -0.10 -32.29 20.87
N ASP A 187 0.01 -32.46 19.56
CA ASP A 187 1.09 -33.21 18.92
C ASP A 187 2.20 -32.21 18.54
N PRO A 188 3.39 -32.29 19.17
CA PRO A 188 4.52 -31.42 18.87
C PRO A 188 4.95 -31.47 17.40
N THR A 189 4.81 -32.63 16.75
CA THR A 189 5.19 -32.84 15.34
C THR A 189 4.25 -32.07 14.42
N VAL A 190 2.94 -32.22 14.63
CA VAL A 190 1.93 -31.48 13.87
C VAL A 190 2.05 -29.97 14.10
N LEU A 191 2.31 -29.56 15.36
CA LEU A 191 2.55 -28.16 15.68
C LEU A 191 3.78 -27.60 14.95
N LEU A 192 4.87 -28.38 14.86
CA LEU A 192 6.07 -28.00 14.12
C LEU A 192 5.77 -27.80 12.63
N TYR A 193 5.11 -28.77 11.98
CA TYR A 193 4.73 -28.66 10.57
C TYR A 193 3.76 -27.50 10.32
N ALA A 194 2.77 -27.31 11.19
CA ALA A 194 1.83 -26.19 11.10
C ALA A 194 2.54 -24.83 11.23
N THR A 195 3.49 -24.72 12.16
CA THR A 195 4.27 -23.50 12.42
C THR A 195 5.17 -23.17 11.24
N VAL A 196 6.00 -24.13 10.80
CA VAL A 196 6.97 -23.92 9.70
C VAL A 196 6.25 -23.74 8.36
N GLY A 197 5.23 -24.56 8.08
CA GLY A 197 4.42 -24.44 6.87
C GLY A 197 3.70 -23.09 6.77
N THR A 198 3.12 -22.61 7.88
CA THR A 198 2.51 -21.27 7.94
C THR A 198 3.55 -20.16 7.78
N ALA A 199 4.72 -20.30 8.40
CA ALA A 199 5.80 -19.32 8.25
C ALA A 199 6.23 -19.20 6.78
N LEU A 200 6.45 -20.32 6.10
CA LEU A 200 6.89 -20.38 4.70
C LEU A 200 5.84 -19.81 3.73
N THR A 201 4.56 -20.16 3.92
CA THR A 201 3.46 -19.59 3.12
C THR A 201 3.30 -18.08 3.35
N SER A 202 3.47 -17.60 4.60
CA SER A 202 3.50 -16.16 4.90
C SER A 202 4.72 -15.46 4.27
N CYS A 203 5.90 -16.08 4.30
CA CYS A 203 7.09 -15.57 3.62
C CYS A 203 6.84 -15.39 2.11
N ALA A 204 6.25 -16.39 1.47
CA ALA A 204 5.90 -16.34 0.05
C ALA A 204 4.89 -15.21 -0.26
N ALA A 205 3.82 -15.13 0.52
CA ALA A 205 2.79 -14.09 0.38
C ALA A 205 3.39 -12.67 0.49
N ASN A 206 4.29 -12.46 1.47
CA ASN A 206 4.95 -11.17 1.67
C ASN A 206 5.94 -10.83 0.55
N ALA A 207 6.69 -11.81 0.05
CA ALA A 207 7.60 -11.63 -1.07
C ALA A 207 6.84 -11.23 -2.35
N ILE A 208 5.76 -11.94 -2.68
CA ILE A 208 4.91 -11.62 -3.84
C ILE A 208 4.25 -10.25 -3.66
N ASN A 209 3.74 -9.91 -2.47
CA ASN A 209 3.18 -8.59 -2.23
C ASN A 209 4.24 -7.49 -2.44
N GLN A 210 5.47 -7.65 -1.94
CA GLN A 210 6.52 -6.65 -2.18
C GLN A 210 6.87 -6.54 -3.67
N PHE A 211 6.87 -7.65 -4.41
CA PHE A 211 7.11 -7.68 -5.85
C PHE A 211 6.02 -6.92 -6.62
N LEU A 212 4.74 -7.17 -6.32
CA LEU A 212 3.61 -6.49 -6.97
C LEU A 212 3.52 -5.00 -6.61
N GLU A 213 3.98 -4.61 -5.41
CA GLU A 213 3.85 -3.23 -4.91
C GLU A 213 5.06 -2.34 -5.21
N VAL A 214 6.14 -2.82 -5.86
CA VAL A 214 7.38 -2.05 -6.11
C VAL A 214 7.14 -0.61 -6.61
N PRO A 215 6.37 -0.36 -7.69
CA PRO A 215 6.19 1.02 -8.20
C PRO A 215 5.40 1.92 -7.26
N TYR A 216 4.59 1.36 -6.37
CA TYR A 216 3.77 2.12 -5.42
C TYR A 216 4.52 2.35 -4.10
N ASP A 217 5.27 1.35 -3.65
CA ASP A 217 6.09 1.44 -2.46
C ASP A 217 7.20 2.49 -2.59
N SER A 218 7.72 2.72 -3.80
CA SER A 218 8.70 3.77 -4.06
C SER A 218 8.19 5.19 -3.78
N GLN A 219 6.87 5.37 -3.78
CA GLN A 219 6.20 6.68 -3.61
C GLN A 219 5.81 6.98 -2.15
N MET A 220 5.97 6.00 -1.24
CA MET A 220 5.59 6.11 0.17
C MET A 220 6.83 6.20 1.07
N ASN A 221 6.84 7.12 2.04
CA ASN A 221 8.00 7.33 2.90
C ASN A 221 8.36 6.08 3.74
N ARG A 222 7.32 5.33 4.14
CA ARG A 222 7.47 4.12 4.93
C ARG A 222 8.07 2.95 4.14
N THR A 223 7.87 2.88 2.83
CA THR A 223 8.16 1.67 2.04
C THR A 223 9.16 1.88 0.92
N LYS A 224 9.57 3.12 0.64
CA LYS A 224 10.65 3.45 -0.32
C LYS A 224 11.99 2.76 -0.03
N ASN A 225 12.21 2.34 1.21
CA ASN A 225 13.44 1.66 1.65
C ASN A 225 13.36 0.12 1.58
N ARG A 226 12.27 -0.46 1.06
CA ARG A 226 12.13 -1.93 0.90
C ARG A 226 13.20 -2.48 -0.06
N VAL A 227 13.56 -3.75 0.13
CA VAL A 227 14.66 -4.42 -0.58
C VAL A 227 14.47 -4.42 -2.11
N LEU A 228 13.25 -4.62 -2.60
CA LEU A 228 12.95 -4.63 -4.03
C LEU A 228 12.87 -3.23 -4.62
N VAL A 229 12.34 -2.25 -3.89
CA VAL A 229 12.28 -0.85 -4.32
C VAL A 229 13.70 -0.28 -4.50
N ARG A 230 14.60 -0.62 -3.58
CA ARG A 230 16.00 -0.20 -3.66
C ARG A 230 16.81 -0.96 -4.71
N GLY A 231 16.25 -1.99 -5.36
CA GLY A 231 16.99 -2.87 -6.27
C GLY A 231 18.15 -3.59 -5.60
N ILE A 232 17.98 -4.02 -4.33
CA ILE A 232 18.99 -4.83 -3.61
C ILE A 232 18.90 -6.28 -4.04
N LEU A 233 17.68 -6.80 -4.21
CA LEU A 233 17.40 -8.12 -4.77
C LEU A 233 16.75 -7.96 -6.14
N SER A 234 17.07 -8.87 -7.07
CA SER A 234 16.43 -8.89 -8.37
C SER A 234 14.97 -9.38 -8.26
N PRO A 235 14.07 -8.96 -9.16
CA PRO A 235 12.69 -9.43 -9.17
C PRO A 235 12.60 -10.95 -9.35
N LEU A 236 13.47 -11.53 -10.18
CA LEU A 236 13.56 -12.98 -10.37
C LEU A 236 13.93 -13.71 -9.06
N HIS A 237 14.92 -13.21 -8.33
CA HIS A 237 15.32 -13.78 -7.03
C HIS A 237 14.15 -13.79 -6.05
N ALA A 238 13.44 -12.65 -5.94
CA ALA A 238 12.30 -12.52 -5.05
C ALA A 238 11.16 -13.47 -5.42
N PHE A 239 10.90 -13.64 -6.72
CA PHE A 239 9.90 -14.57 -7.23
C PHE A 239 10.29 -16.03 -6.96
N SER A 240 11.53 -16.42 -7.25
CA SER A 240 12.05 -17.77 -6.95
C SER A 240 11.96 -18.08 -5.45
N PHE A 241 12.34 -17.15 -4.58
CA PHE A 241 12.18 -17.29 -3.13
C PHE A 241 10.72 -17.53 -2.74
N ALA A 242 9.80 -16.78 -3.35
CA ALA A 242 8.37 -16.93 -3.07
C ALA A 242 7.81 -18.27 -3.53
N VAL A 243 8.17 -18.72 -4.74
CA VAL A 243 7.74 -20.02 -5.27
C VAL A 243 8.25 -21.15 -4.39
N VAL A 244 9.55 -21.19 -4.09
CA VAL A 244 10.14 -22.24 -3.25
C VAL A 244 9.55 -22.25 -1.83
N SER A 245 9.40 -21.07 -1.21
CA SER A 245 8.80 -20.98 0.13
C SER A 245 7.32 -21.38 0.10
N GLY A 246 6.59 -20.97 -0.94
CA GLY A 246 5.16 -21.25 -1.08
C GLY A 246 4.89 -22.73 -1.30
N THR A 247 5.61 -23.38 -2.22
CA THR A 247 5.46 -24.81 -2.49
C THR A 247 5.85 -25.64 -1.29
N LEU A 248 7.03 -25.38 -0.69
CA LEU A 248 7.47 -26.10 0.51
C LEU A 248 6.49 -25.90 1.67
N GLY A 249 6.03 -24.67 1.90
CA GLY A 249 5.08 -24.36 2.96
C GLY A 249 3.75 -25.10 2.79
N VAL A 250 3.15 -25.07 1.59
CA VAL A 250 1.91 -25.80 1.32
C VAL A 250 2.11 -27.31 1.41
N SER A 251 3.20 -27.86 0.86
CA SER A 251 3.52 -29.28 0.96
C SER A 251 3.66 -29.75 2.41
N MET A 252 4.33 -28.96 3.27
CA MET A 252 4.44 -29.26 4.70
C MET A 252 3.08 -29.26 5.41
N LEU A 253 2.17 -28.36 5.05
CA LEU A 253 0.82 -28.32 5.63
C LEU A 253 -0.03 -29.49 5.13
N CYS A 254 0.00 -29.81 3.83
CA CYS A 254 -0.76 -30.92 3.27
C CYS A 254 -0.27 -32.29 3.79
N GLY A 255 1.04 -32.52 3.79
CA GLY A 255 1.64 -33.82 4.12
C GLY A 255 1.97 -34.00 5.60
N GLY A 256 2.34 -32.93 6.31
CA GLY A 256 2.76 -32.99 7.71
C GLY A 256 1.67 -32.60 8.72
N VAL A 257 0.52 -32.10 8.27
CA VAL A 257 -0.60 -31.69 9.13
C VAL A 257 -1.90 -32.39 8.71
N ASN A 258 -2.55 -31.89 7.66
CA ASN A 258 -3.72 -32.52 7.01
C ASN A 258 -4.13 -31.73 5.76
N GLY A 259 -4.93 -32.36 4.90
CA GLY A 259 -5.40 -31.76 3.65
C GLY A 259 -6.21 -30.48 3.82
N LEU A 260 -7.01 -30.35 4.89
CA LEU A 260 -7.79 -29.15 5.18
C LEU A 260 -6.90 -27.95 5.48
N THR A 261 -5.90 -28.11 6.34
CA THR A 261 -4.95 -27.06 6.71
C THR A 261 -4.10 -26.64 5.51
N GLY A 262 -3.67 -27.62 4.70
CA GLY A 262 -2.98 -27.36 3.44
C GLY A 262 -3.82 -26.56 2.44
N ALA A 263 -5.09 -26.94 2.25
CA ALA A 263 -6.03 -26.23 1.39
C ALA A 263 -6.27 -24.79 1.88
N LEU A 264 -6.47 -24.59 3.19
CA LEU A 264 -6.60 -23.25 3.78
C LEU A 264 -5.33 -22.42 3.58
N GLY A 265 -4.14 -23.00 3.76
CA GLY A 265 -2.87 -22.31 3.54
C GLY A 265 -2.66 -21.88 2.08
N ALA A 266 -2.95 -22.79 1.13
CA ALA A 266 -2.87 -22.48 -0.30
C ALA A 266 -3.91 -21.43 -0.72
N ALA A 267 -5.16 -21.58 -0.28
CA ALA A 267 -6.22 -20.61 -0.54
C ALA A 267 -5.88 -19.24 0.05
N ASN A 268 -5.33 -19.18 1.26
CA ASN A 268 -4.94 -17.92 1.89
C ASN A 268 -3.78 -17.23 1.17
N LEU A 269 -2.79 -18.02 0.70
CA LEU A 269 -1.70 -17.51 -0.13
C LEU A 269 -2.24 -16.85 -1.41
N LEU A 270 -3.13 -17.54 -2.14
CA LEU A 270 -3.77 -17.01 -3.35
C LEU A 270 -4.67 -15.81 -3.05
N LEU A 271 -5.47 -15.87 -1.98
CA LEU A 271 -6.33 -14.78 -1.54
C LEU A 271 -5.52 -13.52 -1.25
N TYR A 272 -4.36 -13.65 -0.59
CA TYR A 272 -3.50 -12.52 -0.28
C TYR A 272 -2.85 -11.91 -1.53
N THR A 273 -2.30 -12.75 -2.40
CA THR A 273 -1.47 -12.30 -3.53
C THR A 273 -2.28 -11.92 -4.75
N CYS A 274 -3.26 -12.73 -5.13
CA CYS A 274 -4.05 -12.56 -6.35
C CYS A 274 -5.28 -11.68 -6.14
N CYS A 275 -5.90 -11.71 -4.95
CA CYS A 275 -7.11 -10.93 -4.68
C CYS A 275 -6.77 -9.67 -3.88
N TYR A 276 -6.37 -9.80 -2.61
CA TYR A 276 -6.19 -8.68 -1.70
C TYR A 276 -5.18 -7.65 -2.21
N THR A 277 -4.01 -8.08 -2.67
CA THR A 277 -2.93 -7.15 -3.08
C THR A 277 -3.35 -6.26 -4.25
N PRO A 278 -3.89 -6.79 -5.37
CA PRO A 278 -4.47 -5.96 -6.43
C PRO A 278 -5.66 -5.12 -5.98
N LEU A 279 -6.55 -5.67 -5.12
CA LEU A 279 -7.75 -4.97 -4.66
C LEU A 279 -7.45 -3.64 -3.98
N LYS A 280 -6.28 -3.48 -3.32
CA LYS A 280 -5.85 -2.20 -2.74
C LYS A 280 -5.86 -1.03 -3.74
N ARG A 281 -5.76 -1.33 -5.05
CA ARG A 281 -5.81 -0.36 -6.16
C ARG A 281 -7.21 -0.20 -6.73
N CYS A 282 -8.02 -1.24 -6.68
CA CYS A 282 -9.30 -1.28 -7.39
C CYS A 282 -10.46 -0.79 -6.52
N SER A 283 -10.52 -1.18 -5.26
CA SER A 283 -11.70 -0.98 -4.42
C SER A 283 -11.39 -0.91 -2.92
N ILE A 284 -12.23 -0.20 -2.16
CA ILE A 284 -12.19 -0.18 -0.69
C ILE A 284 -12.42 -1.58 -0.08
N VAL A 285 -13.02 -2.51 -0.84
CA VAL A 285 -13.27 -3.90 -0.45
C VAL A 285 -11.98 -4.63 -0.03
N ASN A 286 -10.81 -4.12 -0.41
CA ASN A 286 -9.50 -4.62 0.03
C ASN A 286 -9.42 -4.81 1.56
N THR A 287 -10.03 -3.94 2.36
CA THR A 287 -9.90 -4.02 3.82
C THR A 287 -10.68 -5.22 4.38
N TRP A 288 -11.85 -5.52 3.82
CA TRP A 288 -12.64 -6.70 4.19
C TRP A 288 -11.96 -8.00 3.74
N VAL A 289 -11.49 -8.05 2.49
CA VAL A 289 -10.78 -9.23 1.96
C VAL A 289 -9.47 -9.46 2.71
N GLY A 290 -8.72 -8.39 3.01
CA GLY A 290 -7.52 -8.48 3.84
C GLY A 290 -7.80 -8.95 5.26
N SER A 291 -8.98 -8.62 5.80
CA SER A 291 -9.41 -9.11 7.12
C SER A 291 -9.73 -10.60 7.09
N VAL A 292 -10.28 -11.13 5.99
CA VAL A 292 -10.44 -12.58 5.79
C VAL A 292 -9.08 -13.28 5.79
N VAL A 293 -8.09 -12.71 5.08
CA VAL A 293 -6.72 -13.26 5.10
C VAL A 293 -6.17 -13.34 6.53
N GLY A 294 -6.40 -12.31 7.34
CA GLY A 294 -5.96 -12.30 8.75
C GLY A 294 -6.72 -13.26 9.66
N ALA A 295 -7.92 -13.70 9.27
CA ALA A 295 -8.77 -14.61 10.04
C ALA A 295 -8.43 -16.09 9.81
N ILE A 296 -7.84 -16.43 8.66
CA ILE A 296 -7.54 -17.82 8.29
C ILE A 296 -6.41 -18.45 9.15
N PRO A 297 -5.28 -17.79 9.46
CA PRO A 297 -4.19 -18.38 10.23
C PRO A 297 -4.59 -19.04 11.57
N PRO A 298 -5.40 -18.44 12.45
CA PRO A 298 -5.86 -19.12 13.66
C PRO A 298 -6.81 -20.29 13.35
N MET A 299 -7.62 -20.21 12.30
CA MET A 299 -8.48 -21.32 11.85
C MET A 299 -7.65 -22.48 11.29
N MET A 300 -6.55 -22.19 10.58
CA MET A 300 -5.56 -23.20 10.17
C MET A 300 -4.96 -23.89 11.39
N GLY A 301 -4.62 -23.13 12.44
CA GLY A 301 -4.14 -23.70 13.70
C GLY A 301 -5.16 -24.64 14.33
N TRP A 302 -6.43 -24.25 14.34
CA TRP A 302 -7.49 -25.09 14.85
C TRP A 302 -7.64 -26.38 14.04
N ALA A 303 -7.77 -26.25 12.72
CA ALA A 303 -7.87 -27.38 11.79
C ALA A 303 -6.64 -28.31 11.84
N ALA A 304 -5.46 -27.77 12.15
CA ALA A 304 -4.26 -28.56 12.34
C ALA A 304 -4.37 -29.50 13.55
N CYS A 305 -5.07 -29.10 14.62
CA CYS A 305 -5.27 -29.93 15.81
C CYS A 305 -6.46 -30.88 15.66
N THR A 306 -7.57 -30.44 15.08
CA THR A 306 -8.84 -31.21 15.05
C THR A 306 -9.09 -31.95 13.75
N GLY A 307 -8.51 -31.51 12.63
CA GLY A 307 -8.83 -31.99 11.28
C GLY A 307 -10.12 -31.41 10.68
N TYR A 308 -10.86 -30.57 11.40
CA TYR A 308 -12.13 -29.96 10.95
C TYR A 308 -12.32 -28.55 11.51
N LEU A 309 -13.26 -27.78 10.93
CA LEU A 309 -13.67 -26.47 11.44
C LEU A 309 -15.03 -26.58 12.11
N ASP A 310 -15.12 -26.16 13.36
CA ASP A 310 -16.36 -26.05 14.11
C ASP A 310 -16.69 -24.59 14.46
N LEU A 311 -17.73 -24.38 15.26
CA LEU A 311 -18.13 -23.05 15.70
C LEU A 311 -17.02 -22.34 16.48
N GLY A 312 -16.19 -23.06 17.25
CA GLY A 312 -15.06 -22.49 17.98
C GLY A 312 -14.00 -21.92 17.04
N ALA A 313 -13.67 -22.65 15.98
CA ALA A 313 -12.76 -22.17 14.92
C ALA A 313 -13.31 -20.91 14.24
N CYS A 314 -14.60 -20.90 13.89
CA CYS A 314 -15.26 -19.77 13.25
C CYS A 314 -15.28 -18.52 14.15
N VAL A 315 -15.57 -18.67 15.44
CA VAL A 315 -15.54 -17.56 16.41
C VAL A 315 -14.13 -17.01 16.57
N LEU A 316 -13.12 -17.87 16.64
CA LEU A 316 -11.71 -17.43 16.70
C LEU A 316 -11.31 -16.65 15.44
N GLY A 317 -11.69 -17.15 14.27
CA GLY A 317 -11.54 -16.43 13.00
C GLY A 317 -12.27 -15.09 13.00
N ALA A 318 -13.52 -15.03 13.49
CA ALA A 318 -14.32 -13.82 13.56
C ALA A 318 -13.76 -12.75 14.50
N ILE A 319 -13.14 -13.16 15.62
CA ILE A 319 -12.42 -12.28 16.53
C ILE A 319 -11.22 -11.65 15.80
N LEU A 320 -10.38 -12.46 15.15
CA LEU A 320 -9.25 -11.92 14.39
C LEU A 320 -9.71 -11.03 13.24
N TYR A 321 -10.73 -11.45 12.49
CA TYR A 321 -11.35 -10.67 11.42
C TYR A 321 -11.78 -9.29 11.92
N SER A 322 -12.54 -9.24 13.01
CA SER A 322 -13.08 -7.98 13.55
C SER A 322 -11.99 -7.09 14.11
N TRP A 323 -10.96 -7.67 14.75
CA TRP A 323 -9.82 -6.91 15.29
C TRP A 323 -9.03 -6.14 14.23
N GLN A 324 -8.97 -6.62 12.98
CA GLN A 324 -8.24 -5.94 11.91
C GLN A 324 -8.78 -4.54 11.63
N PHE A 325 -10.08 -4.30 11.80
CA PHE A 325 -10.70 -3.01 11.46
C PHE A 325 -10.27 -1.86 12.38
N PRO A 326 -10.43 -1.90 13.71
CA PRO A 326 -9.93 -0.84 14.58
C PRO A 326 -8.40 -0.70 14.49
N HIS A 327 -7.67 -1.77 14.19
CA HIS A 327 -6.22 -1.74 14.00
C HIS A 327 -5.83 -1.00 12.70
N PHE A 328 -6.25 -1.52 11.55
CA PHE A 328 -5.85 -1.02 10.24
C PHE A 328 -6.49 0.33 9.88
N ASN A 329 -7.76 0.55 10.22
CA ASN A 329 -8.41 1.83 9.93
C ASN A 329 -7.73 2.97 10.68
N ALA A 330 -7.38 2.75 11.95
CA ALA A 330 -6.63 3.73 12.75
C ALA A 330 -5.22 3.97 12.21
N LEU A 331 -4.50 2.93 11.79
CA LEU A 331 -3.18 3.06 11.15
C LEU A 331 -3.28 3.88 9.86
N SER A 332 -4.23 3.52 9.00
CA SER A 332 -4.35 4.09 7.66
C SER A 332 -4.72 5.58 7.70
N TRP A 333 -5.34 6.04 8.78
CA TRP A 333 -5.76 7.43 8.97
C TRP A 333 -4.59 8.42 8.88
N ASN A 334 -3.45 8.10 9.50
CA ASN A 334 -2.25 8.96 9.44
C ASN A 334 -1.44 8.75 8.16
N LEU A 335 -1.75 7.72 7.38
CA LEU A 335 -1.07 7.38 6.12
C LEU A 335 -1.84 7.86 4.88
N ARG A 336 -2.96 8.56 5.05
CA ARG A 336 -3.81 9.07 3.95
C ARG A 336 -3.03 9.86 2.89
N PRO A 337 -2.12 10.79 3.24
CA PRO A 337 -1.36 11.53 2.23
C PRO A 337 -0.47 10.60 1.39
N ASP A 338 0.22 9.66 2.02
CA ASP A 338 1.09 8.69 1.35
C ASP A 338 0.27 7.74 0.45
N TYR A 339 -0.88 7.26 0.94
CA TYR A 339 -1.78 6.41 0.16
C TYR A 339 -2.36 7.14 -1.05
N SER A 340 -2.79 8.39 -0.87
CA SER A 340 -3.29 9.24 -1.96
C SER A 340 -2.22 9.47 -3.02
N ARG A 341 -0.98 9.82 -2.62
CA ARG A 341 0.14 10.02 -3.57
C ARG A 341 0.46 8.76 -4.36
N ALA A 342 0.52 7.61 -3.70
CA ALA A 342 0.77 6.34 -4.38
C ALA A 342 -0.45 5.87 -5.22
N GLY A 343 -1.64 6.45 -5.04
CA GLY A 343 -2.89 6.14 -5.75
C GLY A 343 -3.70 4.97 -5.18
N TYR A 344 -3.50 4.62 -3.90
CA TYR A 344 -4.24 3.54 -3.25
C TYR A 344 -5.69 3.94 -2.94
N ARG A 345 -6.64 3.03 -3.19
CA ARG A 345 -8.06 3.23 -2.88
C ARG A 345 -8.40 2.72 -1.49
N MET A 346 -7.72 3.27 -0.48
CA MET A 346 -7.99 2.95 0.91
C MET A 346 -9.26 3.62 1.39
N MET A 347 -9.98 2.96 2.30
CA MET A 347 -11.21 3.49 2.91
C MET A 347 -10.95 4.83 3.61
N SER A 348 -9.82 5.00 4.28
CA SER A 348 -9.45 6.26 4.93
C SER A 348 -9.25 7.42 3.96
N VAL A 349 -8.89 7.16 2.70
CA VAL A 349 -8.69 8.20 1.67
C VAL A 349 -10.01 8.53 0.97
N THR A 350 -10.72 7.51 0.50
CA THR A 350 -11.92 7.69 -0.36
C THR A 350 -13.21 7.83 0.43
N HIS A 351 -13.32 7.15 1.58
CA HIS A 351 -14.54 7.08 2.41
C HIS A 351 -14.20 7.24 3.91
N PRO A 352 -13.68 8.40 4.33
CA PRO A 352 -13.19 8.60 5.70
C PRO A 352 -14.25 8.42 6.78
N ALA A 353 -15.52 8.78 6.51
CA ALA A 353 -16.62 8.50 7.44
C ALA A 353 -16.85 7.00 7.63
N LEU A 354 -16.83 6.23 6.53
CA LEU A 354 -16.96 4.77 6.57
C LEU A 354 -15.79 4.14 7.32
N CYS A 355 -14.57 4.66 7.16
CA CYS A 355 -13.37 4.22 7.87
C CYS A 355 -13.55 4.29 9.40
N ARG A 356 -14.07 5.41 9.89
CA ARG A 356 -14.32 5.66 11.31
C ARG A 356 -15.44 4.78 11.86
N ILE A 357 -16.59 4.75 11.18
CA ILE A 357 -17.74 3.98 11.68
C ILE A 357 -17.47 2.47 11.63
N THR A 358 -16.73 1.98 10.64
CA THR A 358 -16.35 0.56 10.54
C THR A 358 -15.41 0.17 11.69
N ALA A 359 -14.46 1.04 12.05
CA ALA A 359 -13.60 0.79 13.22
C ALA A 359 -14.41 0.66 14.52
N LEU A 360 -15.39 1.55 14.71
CA LEU A 360 -16.29 1.50 15.88
C LEU A 360 -17.19 0.26 15.87
N ARG A 361 -17.85 -0.03 14.74
CA ARG A 361 -18.74 -1.21 14.59
C ARG A 361 -18.01 -2.51 14.91
N HIS A 362 -16.80 -2.70 14.41
CA HIS A 362 -16.02 -3.91 14.70
C HIS A 362 -15.44 -3.94 16.11
N SER A 363 -15.22 -2.79 16.75
CA SER A 363 -14.86 -2.75 18.18
C SER A 363 -16.04 -3.19 19.06
N VAL A 364 -17.27 -2.79 18.71
CA VAL A 364 -18.50 -3.27 19.38
C VAL A 364 -18.74 -4.74 19.06
N ALA A 365 -18.51 -5.17 17.83
CA ALA A 365 -18.61 -6.58 17.45
C ALA A 365 -17.63 -7.45 18.23
N LEU A 366 -16.40 -6.98 18.47
CA LEU A 366 -15.44 -7.68 19.33
C LEU A 366 -15.96 -7.89 20.75
N LEU A 367 -16.59 -6.86 21.34
CA LEU A 367 -17.21 -6.99 22.66
C LEU A 367 -18.29 -8.09 22.63
N ALA A 368 -19.18 -8.09 21.64
CA ALA A 368 -20.21 -9.12 21.50
C ALA A 368 -19.62 -10.53 21.27
N LEU A 369 -18.59 -10.64 20.41
CA LEU A 369 -17.91 -11.91 20.13
C LEU A 369 -17.22 -12.46 21.39
N CYS A 370 -16.56 -11.61 22.17
CA CYS A 370 -15.85 -12.03 23.38
C CYS A 370 -16.81 -12.34 24.54
N SER A 371 -17.86 -11.54 24.71
CA SER A 371 -18.79 -11.67 25.84
C SER A 371 -19.85 -12.76 25.65
N VAL A 372 -20.21 -13.08 24.40
CA VAL A 372 -21.33 -13.99 24.09
C VAL A 372 -20.90 -15.16 23.21
N ALA A 373 -20.35 -14.90 22.03
CA ALA A 373 -20.07 -15.97 21.06
C ALA A 373 -18.96 -16.92 21.51
N ALA A 374 -17.90 -16.41 22.14
CA ALA A 374 -16.78 -17.22 22.62
C ALA A 374 -17.18 -18.17 23.77
N PRO A 375 -17.95 -17.75 24.80
CA PRO A 375 -18.52 -18.68 25.77
C PRO A 375 -19.52 -19.69 25.16
N LEU A 376 -20.47 -19.21 24.34
CA LEU A 376 -21.52 -20.08 23.79
C LEU A 376 -21.00 -21.14 22.82
N SER A 377 -19.91 -20.86 22.11
CA SER A 377 -19.26 -21.85 21.23
C SER A 377 -18.49 -22.94 21.98
N GLY A 378 -18.32 -22.80 23.30
CA GLY A 378 -17.45 -23.66 24.11
C GLY A 378 -15.96 -23.44 23.80
N LEU A 379 -15.60 -22.29 23.23
CA LEU A 379 -14.20 -21.87 23.01
C LEU A 379 -13.56 -21.43 24.33
N THR A 380 -14.33 -20.70 25.14
CA THR A 380 -13.92 -20.16 26.44
C THR A 380 -15.03 -20.35 27.48
N THR A 381 -14.71 -20.18 28.76
CA THR A 381 -15.71 -20.15 29.83
C THR A 381 -16.31 -18.75 30.00
N TRP A 382 -17.44 -18.62 30.72
CA TRP A 382 -18.04 -17.30 31.01
C TRP A 382 -17.14 -16.36 31.83
N THR A 383 -16.12 -16.88 32.52
CA THR A 383 -15.12 -16.03 33.19
C THR A 383 -14.30 -15.22 32.18
N PHE A 384 -14.14 -15.71 30.94
CA PHE A 384 -13.54 -14.94 29.85
C PHE A 384 -14.39 -13.71 29.50
N ALA A 385 -15.71 -13.85 29.45
CA ALA A 385 -16.61 -12.75 29.13
C ALA A 385 -16.47 -11.60 30.13
N VAL A 386 -16.42 -11.93 31.42
CA VAL A 386 -16.23 -10.95 32.50
C VAL A 386 -14.80 -10.40 32.50
N GLY A 387 -13.79 -11.26 32.40
CA GLY A 387 -12.39 -10.86 32.45
C GLY A 387 -11.93 -10.02 31.25
N SER A 388 -12.51 -10.25 30.07
CA SER A 388 -12.21 -9.48 28.85
C SER A 388 -13.07 -8.22 28.69
N ALA A 389 -14.13 -8.04 29.50
CA ALA A 389 -15.03 -6.89 29.39
C ALA A 389 -14.32 -5.53 29.57
N PRO A 390 -13.44 -5.30 30.55
CA PRO A 390 -12.74 -4.02 30.69
C PRO A 390 -11.86 -3.70 29.47
N LEU A 391 -11.16 -4.72 28.94
CA LEU A 391 -10.30 -4.58 27.78
C LEU A 391 -11.11 -4.23 26.51
N ASN A 392 -12.24 -4.91 26.30
CA ASN A 392 -13.15 -4.64 25.19
C ASN A 392 -13.83 -3.27 25.33
N ALA A 393 -14.32 -2.92 26.52
CA ALA A 393 -14.96 -1.63 26.78
C ALA A 393 -13.97 -0.47 26.54
N TYR A 394 -12.71 -0.62 26.95
CA TYR A 394 -11.69 0.39 26.67
C TYR A 394 -11.37 0.50 25.17
N LEU A 395 -11.33 -0.63 24.43
CA LEU A 395 -11.20 -0.60 22.98
C LEU A 395 -12.36 0.15 22.32
N VAL A 396 -13.60 -0.14 22.71
CA VAL A 396 -14.81 0.56 22.23
C VAL A 396 -14.74 2.05 22.55
N HIS A 397 -14.33 2.43 23.76
CA HIS A 397 -14.17 3.83 24.13
C HIS A 397 -13.16 4.55 23.23
N ARG A 398 -12.01 3.94 22.95
CA ARG A 398 -11.00 4.54 22.05
C ARG A 398 -11.45 4.56 20.59
N ALA A 399 -12.22 3.57 20.16
CA ALA A 399 -12.84 3.56 18.84
C ALA A 399 -13.91 4.65 18.71
N TRP A 400 -14.68 4.91 19.76
CA TRP A 400 -15.64 6.00 19.82
C TRP A 400 -14.94 7.36 19.79
N ARG A 401 -13.85 7.55 20.55
CA ARG A 401 -13.03 8.76 20.46
C ARG A 401 -12.50 9.00 19.04
N PHE A 402 -11.99 7.96 18.37
CA PHE A 402 -11.55 8.06 16.98
C PHE A 402 -12.71 8.36 16.02
N TYR A 403 -13.89 7.80 16.28
CA TYR A 403 -15.09 8.11 15.51
C TYR A 403 -15.50 9.58 15.65
N SER A 404 -15.52 10.12 16.87
CA SER A 404 -15.92 11.49 17.15
C SER A 404 -14.88 12.52 16.70
N ASP A 405 -13.64 12.38 17.14
CA ASP A 405 -12.60 13.42 16.99
C ASP A 405 -11.87 13.33 15.64
N ALA A 406 -11.67 12.11 15.12
CA ALA A 406 -11.06 11.84 13.81
C ALA A 406 -9.68 12.48 13.58
N ASP A 407 -8.89 12.70 14.64
CA ASP A 407 -7.59 13.37 14.57
C ASP A 407 -6.40 12.38 14.59
N SER A 408 -5.19 12.91 14.47
CA SER A 408 -3.96 12.10 14.53
C SER A 408 -3.70 11.51 15.92
N ALA A 409 -4.18 12.15 17.00
CA ALA A 409 -3.96 11.65 18.36
C ALA A 409 -4.84 10.41 18.65
N SER A 410 -6.15 10.51 18.39
CA SER A 410 -7.14 9.45 18.57
C SER A 410 -6.85 8.22 17.71
N SER A 411 -6.45 8.41 16.46
CA SER A 411 -6.04 7.31 15.57
C SER A 411 -4.78 6.59 16.07
N ARG A 412 -3.72 7.31 16.45
CA ARG A 412 -2.49 6.69 17.02
C ARG A 412 -2.76 5.98 18.32
N ALA A 413 -3.65 6.54 19.14
CA ALA A 413 -4.11 5.97 20.38
C ALA A 413 -4.82 4.63 20.18
N LEU A 414 -5.82 4.57 19.29
CA LEU A 414 -6.54 3.35 18.96
C LEU A 414 -5.61 2.30 18.35
N PHE A 415 -4.74 2.70 17.43
CA PHE A 415 -3.74 1.81 16.84
C PHE A 415 -2.80 1.21 17.90
N ARG A 416 -2.24 2.02 18.81
CA ARG A 416 -1.38 1.51 19.89
C ARG A 416 -2.12 0.56 20.83
N LEU A 417 -3.35 0.88 21.20
CA LEU A 417 -4.17 -0.01 22.01
C LEU A 417 -4.41 -1.34 21.28
N SER A 418 -4.76 -1.31 19.99
CA SER A 418 -5.03 -2.53 19.22
C SER A 418 -3.84 -3.49 19.15
N LEU A 419 -2.60 -2.97 19.18
CA LEU A 419 -1.38 -3.79 19.21
C LEU A 419 -1.23 -4.58 20.52
N VAL A 420 -1.56 -3.97 21.67
CA VAL A 420 -1.51 -4.61 22.99
C VAL A 420 -2.74 -5.47 23.24
N TYR A 421 -3.88 -5.05 22.70
CA TYR A 421 -5.17 -5.72 22.84
C TYR A 421 -5.12 -7.18 22.38
N LEU A 422 -4.53 -7.46 21.21
CA LEU A 422 -4.58 -8.81 20.64
C LEU A 422 -3.79 -9.84 21.48
N PRO A 423 -2.51 -9.61 21.84
CA PRO A 423 -1.79 -10.51 22.73
C PRO A 423 -2.47 -10.69 24.08
N ALA A 424 -2.98 -9.60 24.68
CA ALA A 424 -3.70 -9.66 25.95
C ALA A 424 -4.99 -10.49 25.86
N LEU A 425 -5.76 -10.33 24.78
CA LEU A 425 -6.98 -11.10 24.54
C LEU A 425 -6.69 -12.58 24.35
N ILE A 426 -5.69 -12.92 23.53
CA ILE A 426 -5.28 -14.33 23.30
C ILE A 426 -4.84 -14.98 24.62
N LEU A 427 -4.08 -14.26 25.45
CA LEU A 427 -3.66 -14.76 26.77
C LEU A 427 -4.88 -15.01 27.68
N LEU A 428 -5.82 -14.07 27.75
CA LEU A 428 -7.05 -14.23 28.52
C LEU A 428 -7.89 -15.42 28.02
N MET A 429 -8.01 -15.59 26.69
CA MET A 429 -8.71 -16.73 26.08
C MET A 429 -8.06 -18.05 26.49
N TYR A 430 -6.73 -18.12 26.49
CA TYR A 430 -6.00 -19.32 26.86
C TYR A 430 -6.18 -19.67 28.35
N VAL A 431 -6.11 -18.68 29.24
CA VAL A 431 -6.34 -18.87 30.68
C VAL A 431 -7.77 -19.33 30.96
N ALA A 432 -8.75 -18.74 30.29
CA ALA A 432 -10.17 -19.04 30.46
C ALA A 432 -10.70 -20.10 29.48
N LYS A 433 -9.82 -20.87 28.84
CA LYS A 433 -10.17 -21.93 27.87
C LYS A 433 -11.07 -22.97 28.52
N ASP A 434 -12.17 -23.31 27.85
CA ASP A 434 -13.06 -24.37 28.33
C ASP A 434 -12.38 -25.75 28.18
N ARG A 435 -12.23 -26.45 29.31
CA ARG A 435 -11.61 -27.78 29.37
C ARG A 435 -12.65 -28.90 29.45
N SER A 436 -13.93 -28.58 29.49
CA SER A 436 -15.02 -29.54 29.65
C SER A 436 -15.07 -30.56 28.51
N LYS A 437 -14.87 -30.12 27.26
CA LYS A 437 -14.82 -31.02 26.08
C LYS A 437 -13.71 -32.09 26.16
N LYS A 438 -12.56 -31.77 26.78
CA LYS A 438 -11.46 -32.74 26.99
C LYS A 438 -11.85 -33.90 27.90
N LYS A 439 -12.73 -33.67 28.90
CA LYS A 439 -13.19 -34.72 29.80
C LYS A 439 -14.10 -35.72 29.08
N SER A 440 -14.99 -35.26 28.21
CA SER A 440 -15.92 -36.16 27.50
C SER A 440 -15.21 -37.10 26.51
N THR A 441 -14.22 -36.61 25.75
CA THR A 441 -13.43 -37.47 24.85
C THR A 441 -12.49 -38.40 25.61
N ALA A 442 -11.86 -37.95 26.69
CA ALA A 442 -11.02 -38.81 27.53
C ALA A 442 -11.82 -39.89 28.26
N THR A 443 -13.05 -39.59 28.69
CA THR A 443 -13.97 -40.58 29.28
C THR A 443 -14.45 -41.57 28.22
N LYS A 444 -14.81 -41.14 27.01
CA LYS A 444 -15.18 -42.05 25.91
C LYS A 444 -14.02 -42.96 25.48
N ALA A 445 -12.80 -42.45 25.41
CA ALA A 445 -11.61 -43.24 25.09
C ALA A 445 -11.11 -44.16 26.23
N LYS A 446 -11.65 -44.01 27.45
CA LYS A 446 -11.41 -44.94 28.57
C LYS A 446 -12.48 -46.02 28.71
N ILE A 447 -13.63 -45.83 28.07
CA ILE A 447 -14.78 -46.75 28.10
C ILE A 447 -14.72 -47.73 26.92
N ILE A 448 -13.98 -47.39 25.87
CA ILE A 448 -13.55 -48.28 24.79
C ILE A 448 -12.19 -48.84 25.19
#